data_AF-D8QT90-F1
#
_entry.id   AF-D8QT90-F1
#
_cell.length_a   1.000
_cell.length_b   1.000
_cell.length_c   1.000
_cell.angle_alpha   90.00
_cell.angle_beta   90.00
_cell.angle_gamma   90.00
#
_symmetry.space_group_name_H-M   'P 1'
#
loop_
_entity.id
_entity.type
_entity.pdbx_description
1 polymer ?
#
loop_
_entity_poly.entity_id
_entity_poly.type
_entity_poly.pdbx_seq_one_letter_code
_entity_poly.pdbx_strand_id
1 'polypeptide(L)' 'PVCQVEGCGTDLRGSKGYHRRHRVCEVHSKTPKSVVDGIEKRFCQQCSRFHVLEEFDDGKRSCRKRLAGHNERRRKPT' A
#
# COMPACT_ATOMS: atom_id res chain seq x y z
N PRO A 1 4.63 4.42 17.44
CA PRO A 1 3.67 3.74 16.54
C PRO A 1 4.42 2.59 15.86
N VAL A 2 3.78 1.44 15.67
CA VAL A 2 4.41 0.28 15.03
C VAL A 2 3.79 0.00 13.67
N CYS A 3 4.51 -0.74 12.82
CA CYS A 3 3.95 -1.26 11.57
C CYS A 3 2.77 -2.18 11.87
N GLN A 4 1.65 -2.00 11.17
CA GLN A 4 0.43 -2.79 11.36
C GLN A 4 0.46 -4.19 10.74
N VAL A 5 1.55 -4.54 10.05
CA VAL A 5 1.74 -5.87 9.47
C VAL A 5 2.03 -6.87 10.58
N GLU A 6 1.34 -8.01 10.55
CA GLU A 6 1.47 -9.06 11.56
C GLU A 6 2.90 -9.60 11.60
N GLY A 7 3.43 -9.80 12.82
CA GLY A 7 4.81 -10.24 13.04
C GLY A 7 5.90 -9.21 12.72
N CYS A 8 5.57 -8.01 12.21
CA CYS A 8 6.58 -7.03 11.85
C CYS A 8 7.19 -6.30 13.07
N GLY A 9 6.35 -5.73 13.93
CA GLY A 9 6.78 -5.03 15.15
C GLY A 9 7.69 -3.80 14.98
N THR A 10 8.04 -3.39 13.75
CA THR A 10 8.98 -2.29 13.51
C THR A 10 8.46 -0.97 14.11
N ASP A 11 9.26 -0.34 14.98
CA ASP A 11 8.94 0.97 15.51
C ASP A 11 9.11 2.07 14.44
N LEU A 12 8.10 2.93 14.34
CA LEU A 12 8.00 3.99 13.33
C LEU A 12 8.24 5.38 13.92
N ARG A 13 8.72 5.51 15.17
CA ARG A 13 8.95 6.83 15.81
C ARG A 13 10.04 7.61 15.08
N GLY A 14 11.10 6.92 14.64
CA GLY A 14 12.19 7.47 13.82
C GLY A 14 11.96 7.41 12.31
N SER A 15 10.81 6.89 11.85
CA SER A 15 10.50 6.78 10.42
C SER A 15 9.99 8.10 9.84
N LYS A 16 10.15 8.27 8.52
CA LYS A 16 9.56 9.40 7.77
C LYS A 16 8.08 9.57 8.09
N GLY A 17 7.59 10.82 8.10
CA GLY A 17 6.22 11.15 8.49
C GLY A 17 5.14 10.36 7.74
N TYR A 18 5.37 10.05 6.46
CA TYR A 18 4.52 9.18 5.64
C TYR A 18 4.30 7.79 6.26
N HIS A 19 5.38 7.06 6.54
CA HIS A 19 5.37 5.72 7.15
C HIS A 19 4.66 5.73 8.51
N ARG A 20 4.95 6.75 9.31
CA ARG A 20 4.33 6.94 10.63
C ARG A 20 2.82 7.19 10.53
N ARG A 21 2.39 8.06 9.61
CA ARG A 21 0.97 8.40 9.37
C ARG A 21 0.18 7.17 8.92
N HIS A 22 0.77 6.35 8.06
CA HIS A 22 0.10 5.17 7.48
C HIS A 22 0.37 3.88 8.24
N ARG A 23 1.08 3.94 9.38
CA ARG A 23 1.45 2.79 10.22
C ARG A 23 2.02 1.63 9.39
N VAL A 24 2.96 1.93 8.50
CA VAL A 24 3.62 0.97 7.61
C VAL A 24 5.11 1.30 7.54
N CYS A 25 5.98 0.30 7.68
CA CYS A 25 7.43 0.53 7.55
C CYS A 25 7.84 0.63 6.08
N GLU A 26 9.08 1.08 5.83
CA GLU A 26 9.56 1.26 4.46
C GLU A 26 9.54 -0.05 3.67
N VAL A 27 9.88 -1.17 4.32
CA VAL A 27 9.84 -2.51 3.72
C VAL A 27 8.42 -2.87 3.30
N HIS A 28 7.46 -2.87 4.23
CA HIS A 28 6.07 -3.27 3.97
C HIS A 28 5.31 -2.32 3.04
N SER A 29 5.77 -1.08 2.86
CA SER A 29 5.22 -0.18 1.83
C SER A 29 5.57 -0.62 0.40
N LYS A 30 6.58 -1.47 0.24
CA LYS A 30 7.11 -1.96 -1.04
C LYS A 30 6.88 -3.47 -1.23
N THR A 31 6.67 -4.22 -0.14
CA THR A 31 6.43 -5.67 -0.17
C THR A 31 5.18 -6.01 -1.00
N PRO A 32 5.23 -7.01 -1.89
CA PRO A 32 4.09 -7.40 -2.71
C PRO A 32 2.95 -8.05 -1.92
N LYS A 33 3.24 -8.63 -0.75
CA LYS A 33 2.30 -9.37 0.08
C LYS A 33 2.63 -9.20 1.57
N SER A 34 1.64 -8.87 2.38
CA SER A 34 1.79 -8.67 3.83
C SER A 34 0.48 -9.03 4.52
N VAL A 35 0.55 -9.68 5.68
CA VAL A 35 -0.66 -10.05 6.42
C VAL A 35 -1.03 -8.92 7.37
N VAL A 36 -2.29 -8.47 7.30
CA VAL A 36 -2.83 -7.41 8.16
C VAL A 36 -4.26 -7.82 8.53
N ASP A 37 -4.52 -7.97 9.84
CA ASP A 37 -5.78 -8.51 10.38
C ASP A 37 -6.09 -9.94 9.86
N GLY A 38 -5.09 -10.82 9.78
CA GLY A 38 -5.25 -12.20 9.29
C GLY A 38 -5.49 -12.33 7.78
N ILE A 39 -5.48 -11.23 7.04
CA ILE A 39 -5.77 -11.22 5.60
C ILE A 39 -4.52 -10.79 4.82
N GLU A 40 -4.25 -11.50 3.73
CA GLU A 40 -3.18 -11.15 2.81
C GLU A 40 -3.55 -9.89 2.02
N LYS A 41 -2.80 -8.82 2.28
CA LYS A 41 -3.00 -7.51 1.68
C LYS A 41 -1.69 -7.01 1.07
N ARG A 42 -1.81 -5.99 0.23
CA ARG A 42 -0.71 -5.21 -0.32
C ARG A 42 -0.96 -3.74 -0.10
N PHE A 43 0.10 -2.99 0.16
CA PHE A 43 0.01 -1.55 0.31
C PHE A 43 -0.10 -0.84 -1.04
N CYS A 44 -1.19 -0.10 -1.27
CA CYS A 44 -1.38 0.70 -2.47
C CYS A 44 -0.72 2.07 -2.30
N GLN A 45 0.29 2.38 -3.12
CA GLN A 45 1.05 3.62 -3.01
C GLN A 45 0.23 4.89 -3.26
N GLN A 46 -0.82 4.80 -4.07
CA GLN A 46 -1.66 5.95 -4.40
C GLN A 46 -2.85 6.15 -3.46
N CYS A 47 -3.29 5.09 -2.78
CA CYS A 47 -4.33 5.18 -1.74
C CYS A 47 -3.71 5.37 -0.35
N SER A 48 -2.43 5.05 -0.19
CA SER A 48 -1.72 4.95 1.09
C SER A 48 -2.47 4.09 2.11
N ARG A 49 -2.98 2.95 1.64
CA ARG A 49 -3.81 1.98 2.38
C ARG A 49 -3.52 0.55 1.92
N PHE A 50 -3.76 -0.41 2.80
CA PHE A 50 -3.72 -1.83 2.48
C PHE A 50 -5.03 -2.24 1.79
N HIS A 51 -4.89 -2.99 0.70
CA HIS A 51 -5.97 -3.59 -0.08
C HIS A 51 -5.70 -5.09 -0.22
N VAL A 52 -6.73 -5.90 -0.39
CA VAL A 52 -6.53 -7.34 -0.64
C VAL A 52 -5.77 -7.56 -1.93
N LEU A 53 -5.03 -8.67 -2.03
CA LEU A 53 -4.19 -8.95 -3.21
C LEU A 53 -4.99 -8.96 -4.52
N GLU A 54 -6.24 -9.41 -4.46
CA GLU A 54 -7.17 -9.43 -5.60
C GLU A 54 -7.50 -8.04 -6.15
N GLU A 55 -7.27 -6.96 -5.40
CA GLU A 55 -7.46 -5.60 -5.89
C GLU A 55 -6.29 -5.08 -6.73
N PHE A 56 -5.25 -5.88 -6.97
CA PHE A 56 -4.06 -5.50 -7.73
C PHE A 56 -3.91 -6.37 -8.98
N ASP A 57 -3.33 -5.78 -10.02
CA ASP A 57 -2.77 -6.53 -11.15
C ASP A 57 -1.31 -6.90 -10.83
N ASP A 58 -0.86 -8.04 -11.34
CA ASP A 58 0.53 -8.50 -11.14
C ASP A 58 1.54 -7.44 -11.62
N GLY A 59 2.60 -7.23 -10.84
CA GLY A 59 3.60 -6.19 -11.10
C GLY A 59 3.19 -4.74 -10.77
N LYS A 60 1.92 -4.45 -10.46
CA LYS A 60 1.49 -3.07 -10.11
C LYS A 60 1.48 -2.82 -8.60
N ARG A 61 1.90 -1.61 -8.19
CA ARG A 61 1.94 -1.17 -6.78
C ARG A 61 0.75 -0.29 -6.37
N SER A 62 -0.25 -0.17 -7.23
CA SER A 62 -1.49 0.56 -6.99
C SER A 62 -2.67 -0.34 -7.33
N CYS A 63 -3.77 -0.21 -6.59
CA CYS A 63 -4.97 -1.01 -6.83
C CYS A 63 -5.61 -0.65 -8.19
N ARG A 64 -6.34 -1.62 -8.76
CA ARG A 64 -7.02 -1.53 -10.06
C ARG A 64 -7.91 -0.30 -10.17
N LYS A 65 -8.71 -0.02 -9.12
CA LYS A 65 -9.59 1.15 -9.05
C LYS A 65 -8.83 2.46 -9.24
N ARG A 66 -7.68 2.61 -8.60
CA ARG A 66 -6.89 3.84 -8.67
C ARG A 66 -6.18 3.95 -10.02
N LEU A 67 -5.66 2.85 -10.56
CA LEU A 67 -5.05 2.83 -11.89
C LEU A 67 -6.04 3.16 -13.00
N ALA A 68 -7.27 2.62 -12.95
CA ALA A 68 -8.32 2.94 -13.91
C ALA A 68 -8.58 4.45 -14.02
N GLY A 69 -8.72 5.15 -12.89
CA GLY A 69 -8.91 6.60 -12.86
C GLY A 69 -7.68 7.41 -13.32
N HIS A 70 -6.47 6.86 -13.22
CA HIS A 70 -5.28 7.48 -13.84
C HIS A 70 -5.26 7.30 -15.35
N ASN A 71 -5.57 6.09 -15.82
CA ASN A 71 -5.59 5.75 -17.24
C ASN A 71 -6.69 6.51 -17.99
N GLU A 72 -7.87 6.67 -17.39
CA GLU A 72 -8.95 7.46 -17.99
C GLU A 72 -8.54 8.93 -18.17
N ARG A 73 -7.97 9.55 -17.13
CA ARG A 73 -7.48 10.94 -17.22
C ARG A 73 -6.37 11.11 -18.26
N ARG A 74 -5.52 10.11 -18.44
CA ARG A 74 -4.48 10.09 -19.49
C ARG A 74 -5.06 9.95 -20.90
N ARG A 75 -6.22 9.30 -21.05
CA ARG A 75 -6.87 9.03 -22.34
C ARG A 75 -7.76 10.18 -22.82
N LYS A 76 -8.17 11.10 -21.94
CA LYS A 76 -8.94 12.28 -22.35
C LYS A 76 -8.02 13.23 -23.14
N PRO A 77 -8.39 13.65 -24.36
CA PRO A 77 -7.67 14.73 -25.04
C PRO A 77 -7.78 15.99 -24.17
N THR A 78 -6.64 16.67 -23.97
CA THR A 78 -6.58 17.99 -23.33
C THR A 78 -7.34 19.03 -24.14
#